data_AF-A0A4Y2JNE0-F1
#
_entry.id   AF-A0A4Y2JNE0-F1
#
_cell.length_a   1.000
_cell.length_b   1.000
_cell.length_c   1.000
_cell.angle_alpha   90.00
_cell.angle_beta   90.00
_cell.angle_gamma   90.00
#
_symmetry.space_group_name_H-M   'P 1'
#
loop_
_entity.id
_entity.type
_entity.pdbx_description
1 polymer ?
#
loop_
_entity_poly.entity_id
_entity_poly.type
_entity_poly.pdbx_seq_one_letter_code
_entity_poly.pdbx_strand_id
1 'polypeptide(L)'
;NRNILIRWVKAHVSYRGNEEADTLAKKAITEGVIVKALKPRWELKRQKKWQNLWGNGNTGRCVHKVFKTVHLKSVFWTREEILFVTGHGSFPSFLHRFRLLNSDSCACGQVGDPIHYAKSCPLSLSRRIRKLST
;
A
#
# COMPACT_ATOMS: atom_id res chain seq x y z
N ASN A 1 -39.31 13.76 -6.51
CA ASN A 1 -38.18 14.70 -6.62
C ASN A 1 -38.30 15.78 -5.55
N ARG A 2 -37.39 15.82 -4.58
CA ARG A 2 -37.26 16.98 -3.67
C ARG A 2 -36.25 17.92 -4.30
N ASN A 3 -36.69 19.11 -4.69
CA ASN A 3 -35.79 20.16 -5.21
C ASN A 3 -35.05 20.79 -4.02
N ILE A 4 -33.85 20.30 -3.75
CA ILE A 4 -32.97 20.85 -2.71
C ILE A 4 -32.09 21.92 -3.37
N LEU A 5 -32.13 23.13 -2.83
CA LEU A 5 -31.27 24.23 -3.24
C LEU A 5 -30.07 24.33 -2.30
N ILE A 6 -28.87 24.20 -2.84
CA ILE A 6 -27.61 24.34 -2.09
C ILE A 6 -27.00 25.68 -2.45
N ARG A 7 -26.66 26.49 -1.43
CA ARG A 7 -26.00 27.80 -1.59
C ARG A 7 -24.81 27.89 -0.66
N TRP A 8 -23.77 28.56 -1.13
CA TRP A 8 -22.61 28.91 -0.31
C TRP A 8 -22.89 30.19 0.46
N VAL A 9 -22.64 30.17 1.76
CA VAL A 9 -22.76 31.33 2.64
C VAL A 9 -21.38 31.62 3.22
N LYS A 10 -21.05 32.90 3.38
CA LYS A 10 -19.75 33.32 3.92
C LYS A 10 -19.59 32.82 5.37
N ALA A 11 -18.45 32.21 5.67
CA ALA A 11 -18.09 31.82 7.03
C ALA A 11 -17.83 33.06 7.91
N HIS A 12 -18.02 32.93 9.22
CA HIS A 12 -17.64 33.92 10.24
C HIS A 12 -18.33 35.29 10.17
N VAL A 13 -19.54 35.37 9.59
CA VAL A 13 -20.39 36.58 9.61
C VAL A 13 -21.47 36.47 10.70
N SER A 14 -21.22 35.72 11.78
CA SER A 14 -22.14 35.53 12.91
C SER A 14 -23.55 35.10 12.50
N TYR A 15 -23.69 34.37 11.39
CA TYR A 15 -24.97 33.78 11.02
C TYR A 15 -25.33 32.74 12.06
N ARG A 16 -26.41 32.99 12.82
CA ARG A 16 -26.83 32.13 13.94
C ARG A 16 -26.83 30.63 13.59
N GLY A 17 -27.37 30.25 12.43
CA GLY A 17 -27.40 28.86 12.00
C GLY A 17 -26.01 28.26 11.73
N ASN A 18 -25.06 29.05 11.26
CA ASN A 18 -23.67 28.61 11.09
C ASN A 18 -22.99 28.43 12.45
N GLU A 19 -23.15 29.38 13.37
CA GLU A 19 -22.58 29.30 14.71
C GLU A 19 -23.13 28.10 15.48
N GLU A 20 -24.45 27.86 15.43
CA GLU A 20 -25.08 26.69 16.05
C GLU A 20 -24.55 25.38 15.46
N ALA A 21 -24.41 25.29 14.12
CA ALA A 21 -23.82 24.12 13.47
C ALA A 21 -22.36 23.90 13.88
N ASP A 22 -21.57 24.96 14.01
CA ASP A 22 -20.17 24.91 14.43
C ASP A 22 -20.03 24.47 15.90
N THR A 23 -20.85 25.00 16.80
CA THR A 23 -20.89 24.59 18.21
C THR A 23 -21.25 23.11 18.33
N LEU A 24 -22.25 22.64 17.57
CA LEU A 24 -22.63 21.23 17.56
C LEU A 24 -21.51 20.35 16.99
N ALA A 25 -20.84 20.76 15.93
CA ALA A 25 -19.71 20.03 15.36
C ALA A 25 -18.54 19.92 16.36
N LYS A 26 -18.21 21.00 17.08
CA LYS A 26 -17.19 21.00 18.14
C LYS A 26 -17.57 20.07 19.28
N LYS A 27 -18.82 20.12 19.74
CA LYS A 27 -19.34 19.24 20.80
C LYS A 27 -19.29 17.76 20.38
N ALA A 28 -19.57 17.46 19.12
CA ALA A 28 -19.51 16.10 18.59
C ALA A 28 -18.08 15.52 18.58
N ILE A 29 -17.03 16.36 18.56
CA ILE A 29 -15.64 15.88 18.65
C ILE A 29 -15.33 15.36 20.06
N THR A 30 -15.89 15.97 21.11
CA THR A 30 -15.59 15.64 22.51
C THR A 30 -16.58 14.65 23.12
N GLU A 31 -17.86 14.78 22.80
CA GLU A 31 -18.95 14.02 23.42
C GLU A 31 -19.67 13.10 22.43
N GLY A 32 -19.30 13.15 21.15
CA GLY A 32 -19.97 12.37 20.11
C GLY A 32 -19.62 10.89 20.14
N VAL A 33 -20.51 10.08 19.56
CA VAL A 33 -20.23 8.67 19.30
C VAL A 33 -19.41 8.55 18.03
N ILE A 34 -18.28 7.84 18.09
CA ILE A 34 -17.49 7.53 16.91
C ILE A 34 -18.28 6.57 16.02
N VAL A 35 -18.87 7.12 14.96
CA VAL A 35 -19.50 6.32 13.91
C VAL A 35 -18.46 6.02 12.85
N LYS A 36 -18.20 4.73 12.61
CA LYS A 36 -17.33 4.30 11.53
C LYS A 36 -17.99 4.62 10.19
N ALA A 37 -17.54 5.69 9.54
CA ALA A 37 -18.03 6.09 8.24
C ALA A 37 -17.84 4.93 7.23
N LEU A 38 -18.91 4.62 6.50
CA LEU A 38 -18.81 3.71 5.36
C LEU A 38 -17.97 4.37 4.27
N LYS A 39 -17.13 3.57 3.62
CA LYS A 39 -16.34 4.07 2.49
C LYS A 39 -17.30 4.56 1.40
N PRO A 40 -17.11 5.78 0.89
CA PRO A 40 -17.94 6.28 -0.19
C PRO A 40 -17.77 5.41 -1.44
N ARG A 41 -18.83 5.28 -2.24
CA ARG A 41 -18.88 4.34 -3.39
C ARG A 41 -17.73 4.53 -4.39
N TRP A 42 -17.25 5.76 -4.56
CA TRP A 42 -16.13 6.06 -5.46
C TRP A 42 -14.82 5.43 -4.98
N GLU A 43 -14.61 5.34 -3.66
CA GLU A 43 -13.39 4.76 -3.08
C GLU A 43 -13.36 3.25 -3.34
N LEU A 44 -14.51 2.57 -3.18
CA LEU A 44 -14.64 1.14 -3.49
C LEU A 44 -14.43 0.86 -4.98
N LYS A 45 -15.02 1.67 -5.87
CA LYS A 45 -14.81 1.57 -7.33
C LYS A 45 -13.33 1.74 -7.68
N ARG A 46 -12.66 2.71 -7.08
CA ARG A 46 -11.21 2.93 -7.24
C ARG A 46 -10.46 1.67 -6.80
N GLN A 47 -10.68 1.18 -5.58
CA GLN A 47 -9.94 0.04 -5.04
C GLN A 47 -10.07 -1.22 -5.92
N LYS A 48 -11.26 -1.49 -6.45
CA LYS A 48 -11.47 -2.58 -7.43
C LYS A 48 -10.67 -2.37 -8.73
N LYS A 49 -10.71 -1.16 -9.30
CA LYS A 49 -9.94 -0.84 -10.52
C LYS A 49 -8.44 -1.05 -10.30
N TRP A 50 -7.90 -0.55 -9.18
CA TRP A 50 -6.49 -0.71 -8.83
C TRP A 50 -6.13 -2.18 -8.60
N GLN A 51 -7.00 -2.95 -7.92
CA GLN A 51 -6.78 -4.38 -7.72
C GLN A 51 -6.73 -5.15 -9.05
N ASN A 52 -7.58 -4.81 -10.01
CA ASN A 52 -7.57 -5.45 -11.34
C ASN A 52 -6.28 -5.15 -12.10
N LEU A 53 -5.83 -3.88 -12.10
CA LEU A 53 -4.56 -3.49 -12.69
C LEU A 53 -3.38 -4.19 -11.99
N TRP A 54 -3.46 -4.34 -10.66
CA TRP A 54 -2.43 -5.01 -9.88
C TRP A 54 -2.34 -6.50 -10.16
N GLY A 55 -3.47 -7.19 -10.28
CA GLY A 55 -3.52 -8.62 -10.60
C GLY A 55 -3.02 -8.91 -12.02
N ASN A 56 -3.45 -8.12 -13.00
CA ASN A 56 -3.23 -8.40 -14.42
C ASN A 56 -1.98 -7.73 -15.01
N GLY A 57 -1.43 -6.70 -14.36
CA GLY A 57 -0.25 -5.98 -14.84
C GLY A 57 1.04 -6.79 -14.73
N ASN A 58 2.06 -6.42 -15.52
CA ASN A 58 3.39 -7.02 -15.45
C ASN A 58 4.41 -6.20 -14.64
N THR A 59 4.06 -4.98 -14.23
CA THR A 59 4.94 -4.14 -13.41
C THR A 59 4.92 -4.61 -11.94
N GLY A 60 6.07 -4.51 -11.28
CA GLY A 60 6.18 -4.75 -9.84
C GLY A 60 5.93 -6.20 -9.42
N ARG A 61 6.16 -7.20 -10.29
CA ARG A 61 5.86 -8.61 -9.97
C ARG A 61 6.62 -9.14 -8.76
N CYS A 62 7.81 -8.61 -8.44
CA CYS A 62 8.52 -8.93 -7.20
C CYS A 62 7.67 -8.59 -5.96
N VAL A 63 7.12 -7.38 -5.92
CA VAL A 63 6.22 -6.93 -4.84
C VAL A 63 4.92 -7.72 -4.85
N HIS A 64 4.37 -8.06 -6.03
CA HIS A 64 3.16 -8.89 -6.16
C HIS A 64 3.35 -10.32 -5.62
N LYS A 65 4.58 -10.85 -5.57
CA LYS A 65 4.84 -12.15 -4.91
C LYS A 65 4.57 -12.09 -3.41
N VAL A 66 4.74 -10.92 -2.78
CA VAL A 66 4.52 -10.69 -1.35
C VAL A 66 3.12 -10.13 -1.08
N PHE A 67 2.67 -9.15 -1.86
CA PHE A 67 1.39 -8.47 -1.71
C PHE A 67 0.46 -8.74 -2.89
N LYS A 68 -0.49 -9.67 -2.69
CA LYS A 68 -1.51 -10.01 -3.70
C LYS A 68 -2.62 -8.96 -3.81
N THR A 69 -2.83 -8.20 -2.75
CA THR A 69 -3.92 -7.23 -2.63
C THR A 69 -3.40 -5.81 -2.50
N VAL A 70 -4.11 -4.87 -3.11
CA VAL A 70 -3.83 -3.44 -2.97
C VAL A 70 -4.42 -2.93 -1.65
N HIS A 71 -3.58 -2.35 -0.82
CA HIS A 71 -3.99 -1.72 0.43
C HIS A 71 -3.80 -0.20 0.33
N LEU A 72 -4.75 0.55 0.88
CA LEU A 72 -4.68 2.03 0.94
C LEU A 72 -3.93 2.54 2.17
N LYS A 73 -3.60 1.63 3.11
CA LYS A 73 -2.80 1.98 4.28
C LYS A 73 -1.33 1.96 3.86
N SER A 74 -0.61 3.03 4.16
CA SER A 74 0.85 2.97 4.12
C SER A 74 1.33 1.97 5.16
N VAL A 75 2.43 1.30 4.84
CA VAL A 75 3.13 0.46 5.80
C VAL A 75 4.49 1.11 6.02
N PHE A 76 4.89 1.23 7.29
CA PHE A 76 6.21 1.75 7.65
C PHE A 76 7.22 0.63 7.49
N TRP A 77 7.99 0.66 6.40
CA TRP A 77 9.05 -0.30 6.14
C TRP A 77 10.41 0.37 6.26
N THR A 78 11.41 -0.40 6.68
CA THR A 78 12.80 0.05 6.58
C THR A 78 13.25 0.08 5.12
N ARG A 79 14.36 0.76 4.87
CA ARG A 79 14.96 0.83 3.53
C ARG A 79 15.31 -0.57 3.02
N GLU A 80 15.81 -1.44 3.88
CA GLU A 80 16.23 -2.80 3.55
C GLU A 80 15.03 -3.66 3.15
N GLU A 81 13.91 -3.53 3.87
CA GLU A 81 12.65 -4.22 3.54
C GLU A 81 12.10 -3.78 2.19
N ILE A 82 12.13 -2.46 1.90
CA ILE A 82 11.71 -1.91 0.61
C ILE A 82 12.59 -2.48 -0.51
N LEU A 83 13.91 -2.44 -0.36
CA LEU A 83 14.84 -2.98 -1.36
C LEU A 83 14.61 -4.48 -1.57
N PHE A 84 14.44 -5.24 -0.49
CA PHE A 84 14.18 -6.67 -0.55
C PHE A 84 12.88 -7.01 -1.29
N VAL A 85 11.76 -6.38 -0.92
CA VAL A 85 10.43 -6.69 -1.50
C VAL A 85 10.31 -6.21 -2.95
N THR A 86 10.89 -5.06 -3.26
CA THR A 86 10.94 -4.56 -4.65
C THR A 86 11.92 -5.35 -5.52
N GLY A 87 12.80 -6.12 -4.89
CA GLY A 87 13.90 -6.83 -5.53
C GLY A 87 14.96 -5.91 -6.10
N HIS A 88 15.15 -4.75 -5.45
CA HIS A 88 16.25 -3.84 -5.70
C HIS A 88 17.48 -4.20 -4.89
N GLY A 89 18.64 -3.73 -5.35
CA GLY A 89 19.92 -3.92 -4.67
C GLY A 89 20.83 -4.88 -5.44
N SER A 90 21.73 -5.56 -4.73
CA SER A 90 22.76 -6.43 -5.29
C SER A 90 22.25 -7.83 -5.69
N PHE A 91 20.99 -7.93 -6.10
CA PHE A 91 20.41 -9.18 -6.60
C PHE A 91 20.75 -9.36 -8.08
N PRO A 92 21.27 -10.52 -8.53
CA PRO A 92 21.54 -10.79 -9.94
C PRO A 92 20.36 -10.47 -10.87
N SER A 93 19.13 -10.82 -10.45
CA SER A 93 17.91 -10.51 -11.23
C SER A 93 17.67 -9.02 -11.44
N PHE A 94 18.09 -8.19 -10.49
CA PHE A 94 17.99 -6.74 -10.59
C PHE A 94 19.09 -6.18 -11.47
N LEU A 95 20.35 -6.54 -11.18
CA LEU A 95 21.51 -6.05 -11.91
C LEU A 95 21.44 -6.41 -13.39
N HIS A 96 20.98 -7.62 -13.71
CA HIS A 96 20.78 -8.05 -15.09
C HIS A 96 19.74 -7.21 -15.84
N ARG A 97 18.59 -6.91 -15.19
CA ARG A 97 17.55 -6.04 -15.76
C ARG A 97 18.08 -4.66 -16.13
N PHE A 98 19.01 -4.13 -15.33
CA PHE A 98 19.66 -2.83 -15.57
C PHE A 98 20.95 -2.94 -16.40
N ARG A 99 21.22 -4.11 -16.98
CA ARG A 99 22.39 -4.38 -17.84
C ARG A 99 23.74 -4.13 -17.13
N LEU A 100 23.74 -4.28 -15.80
CA LEU A 100 24.95 -4.21 -14.96
C LEU A 100 25.59 -5.58 -14.76
N LEU A 101 24.86 -6.66 -15.07
CA LEU A 101 25.35 -8.04 -15.01
C LEU A 101 24.86 -8.84 -16.22
N ASN A 102 25.71 -9.74 -16.72
CA ASN A 102 25.42 -10.52 -17.93
C ASN A 102 24.39 -11.65 -17.72
N SER A 103 24.15 -12.05 -16.47
CA SER A 103 23.21 -13.11 -16.11
C SER A 103 22.38 -12.71 -14.90
N ASP A 104 21.13 -13.15 -14.86
CA ASP A 104 20.24 -13.01 -13.70
C ASP A 104 20.40 -14.14 -12.68
N SER A 105 21.35 -15.05 -12.90
CA SER A 105 21.47 -16.29 -12.14
C SER A 105 22.27 -16.11 -10.86
N CYS A 106 21.80 -16.78 -9.80
CA CYS A 106 22.55 -17.07 -8.59
C CYS A 106 23.65 -18.10 -8.89
N ALA A 107 24.70 -18.12 -8.07
CA ALA A 107 25.77 -19.12 -8.15
C ALA A 107 25.28 -20.58 -7.98
N CYS A 108 24.06 -20.80 -7.44
CA CYS A 108 23.43 -22.12 -7.41
C CYS A 108 22.67 -22.50 -8.69
N GLY A 109 22.71 -21.68 -9.74
CA GLY A 109 22.09 -21.93 -11.05
C GLY A 109 20.61 -21.55 -11.17
N GLN A 110 19.97 -21.08 -10.10
CA GLN A 110 18.60 -20.54 -10.14
C GLN A 110 18.59 -19.02 -10.30
N VAL A 111 17.46 -18.42 -10.68
CA VAL A 111 17.33 -16.96 -10.76
C VAL A 111 17.65 -16.31 -9.40
N GLY A 112 18.59 -15.38 -9.40
CA GLY A 112 19.06 -14.66 -8.22
C GLY A 112 18.12 -13.55 -7.78
N ASP A 113 16.86 -13.87 -7.50
CA ASP A 113 15.87 -12.95 -6.94
C ASP A 113 15.83 -13.01 -5.40
N PRO A 114 15.32 -11.97 -4.71
CA PRO A 114 15.29 -11.93 -3.24
C PRO A 114 14.51 -13.09 -2.61
N ILE A 115 13.44 -13.55 -3.27
CA ILE A 115 12.59 -14.64 -2.76
C ILE A 115 13.38 -15.96 -2.81
N HIS A 116 14.15 -16.19 -3.87
CA HIS A 116 15.06 -17.32 -3.96
C HIS A 116 16.07 -17.29 -2.80
N TYR A 117 16.75 -16.17 -2.56
CA TYR A 117 17.68 -16.05 -1.44
C TYR A 117 17.01 -16.26 -0.07
N ALA A 118 15.76 -15.82 0.11
CA ALA A 118 15.06 -16.00 1.38
C ALA A 118 14.42 -17.38 1.58
N LYS A 119 14.17 -18.16 0.51
CA LYS A 119 13.37 -19.40 0.62
C LYS A 119 13.98 -20.66 0.03
N SER A 120 14.87 -20.57 -0.96
CA SER A 120 15.32 -21.77 -1.69
C SER A 120 16.82 -21.86 -1.93
N CYS A 121 17.57 -20.75 -1.89
CA CYS A 121 19.00 -20.76 -2.19
C CYS A 121 19.82 -21.58 -1.17
N PRO A 122 20.49 -22.68 -1.56
CA PRO A 122 21.32 -23.45 -0.64
C PRO A 122 22.44 -22.61 -0.01
N LEU A 123 22.97 -21.64 -0.77
CA LEU A 123 24.08 -20.78 -0.35
C LEU A 123 23.68 -19.74 0.72
N SER A 124 22.39 -19.49 0.92
CA SER A 124 21.90 -18.56 1.95
C SER A 124 21.32 -19.26 3.18
N LEU A 125 21.39 -20.59 3.26
CA LEU A 125 20.77 -21.40 4.32
C LEU A 125 21.11 -20.88 5.74
N SER A 126 22.37 -20.53 6.00
CA SER A 126 22.83 -20.04 7.30
C SER A 126 22.28 -18.65 7.68
N ARG A 127 21.90 -17.83 6.68
CA ARG A 127 21.38 -16.47 6.86
C ARG A 127 19.87 -16.38 6.82
N ARG A 128 19.17 -17.46 6.46
CA ARG A 128 17.72 -17.48 6.48
C ARG A 128 17.24 -17.48 7.92
N ILE A 129 16.53 -16.41 8.30
CA ILE A 129 15.77 -16.38 9.55
C ILE A 129 14.76 -17.53 9.45
N ARG A 130 15.00 -18.61 10.22
CA ARG A 130 14.02 -19.69 10.38
C ARG A 130 12.77 -19.02 10.93
N LYS A 131 11.63 -19.15 10.25
CA LYS A 131 10.35 -18.80 10.86
C LYS A 131 10.29 -19.49 12.22
N LEU A 132 10.10 -18.72 13.29
CA LEU A 132 9.46 -19.25 14.49
C LEU A 132 8.12 -19.81 13.99
N SER A 133 7.98 -21.12 14.08
CA SER A 133 6.71 -21.80 13.84
C SER A 133 5.68 -21.15 14.76
N THR A 134 4.70 -20.45 14.19
CA THR A 134 3.44 -20.14 14.87
C THR A 134 2.51 -21.33 14.75
#